data_AF-A0A4V1UF64-F1
#
_entry.id   AF-A0A4V1UF64-F1
#
_cell.length_a   1.000
_cell.length_b   1.000
_cell.length_c   1.000
_cell.angle_alpha   90.00
_cell.angle_beta   90.00
_cell.angle_gamma   90.00
#
_symmetry.space_group_name_H-M   'P 1'
#
loop_
_entity.id
_entity.type
_entity.pdbx_description
1 polymer ?
#
loop_
_entity_poly.entity_id
_entity_poly.type
_entity_poly.pdbx_seq_one_letter_code
_entity_poly.pdbx_strand_id
1 'polypeptide(L)'
;AEIFSSLEKNNQNTGGSYIDKKPNAYFIRSEGLIGSTEDIENIVVRSNQNGIPVLIRDVAEVRIGAATRYGAMTRNDEGEVVGAVVMMLKGANSSKVITNVKTKMEQISKTLPEGVVIEPFLDRTKLVNSSISTVTKNLAEGALIVIFVLVLLLGNLRAGLIVASVIPLAMLFAVCLMNLFGVSGNLMSLGAIDFGLIVDGAVIIVEASLHHLGLRKNKNRLTQQEMDQEIYESASKIRNSAAFGEIIILIVYLPILALVGIEGKMFRPMAQTVAFAILGAFILSLTYVPMMSALFLNKQINTKPNISDRIMSWFQRVYTPMLNFALRARVLIVSLAIGLFIICLIIFQQLGSEFIPTLEEGDFAVETRVLTGSSLSQTIEASTRAAKVLKANFPEVKEVIGKIGSSEIPTDPMPVEACDLMIILNDKSEWTSASTREELAEKMQAKLEQYIPGVTFGFQQPIQMRFNELMTGARQDVVIKVYGEDFGKLAGYAAKIGAIAKQIKGAEDIYVEQ
;
A
#
# COMPACT_ATOMS: atom_id res chain seq x y z
N ALA A 1 -30.68 -33.65 30.82
CA ALA A 1 -30.75 -34.61 29.71
C ALA A 1 -32.13 -34.63 29.07
N GLU A 2 -33.21 -34.89 29.83
CA GLU A 2 -34.58 -34.96 29.27
C GLU A 2 -35.04 -33.66 28.59
N ILE A 3 -34.85 -32.50 29.22
CA ILE A 3 -35.18 -31.19 28.63
C ILE A 3 -34.50 -31.01 27.26
N PHE A 4 -33.21 -31.33 27.18
CA PHE A 4 -32.43 -31.20 25.94
C PHE A 4 -32.97 -32.12 24.84
N SER A 5 -33.28 -33.37 25.18
CA SER A 5 -33.87 -34.32 24.21
C SER A 5 -35.26 -33.91 23.75
N SER A 6 -36.08 -33.33 24.63
CA SER A 6 -37.40 -32.80 24.27
C SER A 6 -37.28 -31.59 23.34
N LEU A 7 -36.37 -30.66 23.61
CA LEU A 7 -36.11 -29.52 22.72
C LEU A 7 -35.65 -29.98 21.33
N GLU A 8 -34.73 -30.93 21.26
CA GLU A 8 -34.16 -31.43 20.00
C GLU A 8 -35.21 -32.15 19.12
N LYS A 9 -36.13 -32.91 19.72
CA LYS A 9 -37.16 -33.68 18.99
C LYS A 9 -38.32 -32.85 18.46
N ASN A 10 -38.58 -31.69 19.06
CA ASN A 10 -39.79 -30.88 18.81
C ASN A 10 -39.51 -29.63 17.95
N ASN A 11 -38.43 -29.61 17.17
CA ASN A 11 -38.11 -28.51 16.27
C ASN A 11 -37.81 -29.00 14.84
N GLN A 12 -38.77 -29.68 14.21
CA GLN A 12 -38.63 -30.20 12.85
C GLN A 12 -39.96 -30.28 12.11
N ASN A 13 -39.91 -30.03 10.80
CA ASN A 13 -41.02 -30.30 9.89
C ASN A 13 -40.79 -31.65 9.21
N THR A 14 -41.87 -32.43 9.01
CA THR A 14 -41.83 -33.74 8.35
C THR A 14 -42.80 -33.74 7.16
N GLY A 15 -42.39 -34.37 6.06
CA GLY A 15 -43.24 -34.58 4.89
C GLY A 15 -43.97 -35.91 4.98
N GLY A 16 -45.27 -35.91 4.67
CA GLY A 16 -46.14 -37.09 4.69
C GLY A 16 -46.52 -37.62 3.29
N SER A 17 -45.74 -37.28 2.25
CA SER A 17 -46.09 -37.54 0.83
C SER A 17 -47.35 -36.80 0.39
N TYR A 18 -48.13 -37.32 -0.55
CA TYR A 18 -49.38 -36.73 -1.04
C TYR A 18 -50.53 -37.73 -1.06
N ILE A 19 -51.75 -37.22 -0.97
CA ILE A 19 -52.99 -37.95 -1.17
C ILE A 19 -53.52 -37.58 -2.57
N ASP A 20 -53.66 -38.57 -3.43
CA ASP A 20 -54.29 -38.39 -4.74
C ASP A 20 -55.82 -38.33 -4.60
N LYS A 21 -56.41 -37.19 -4.98
CA LYS A 21 -57.86 -36.95 -5.02
C LYS A 21 -58.21 -36.18 -6.29
N LYS A 22 -58.39 -36.93 -7.37
CA LYS A 22 -58.70 -36.39 -8.71
C LYS A 22 -59.74 -35.24 -8.66
N PRO A 23 -59.46 -34.10 -9.32
CA PRO A 23 -58.32 -33.85 -10.21
C PRO A 23 -57.02 -33.41 -9.51
N ASN A 24 -56.97 -33.34 -8.18
CA ASN A 24 -55.86 -32.72 -7.43
C ASN A 24 -55.04 -33.73 -6.61
N ALA A 25 -53.76 -33.43 -6.37
CA ALA A 25 -52.93 -34.10 -5.37
C ALA A 25 -52.75 -33.17 -4.15
N TYR A 26 -53.06 -33.66 -2.96
CA TYR A 26 -52.92 -32.91 -1.71
C TYR A 26 -51.66 -33.35 -0.98
N PHE A 27 -50.66 -32.47 -0.87
CA PHE A 27 -49.44 -32.75 -0.13
C PHE A 27 -49.69 -32.71 1.39
N ILE A 28 -49.18 -33.70 2.11
CA ILE A 28 -49.22 -33.77 3.56
C ILE A 28 -47.91 -33.19 4.10
N ARG A 29 -48.00 -32.17 4.94
CA ARG A 29 -46.88 -31.56 5.66
C ARG A 29 -47.23 -31.43 7.14
N SER A 30 -46.30 -31.77 8.03
CA SER A 30 -46.40 -31.39 9.44
C SER A 30 -45.71 -30.05 9.69
N GLU A 31 -46.30 -29.25 10.55
CA GLU A 31 -45.72 -28.01 11.07
C GLU A 31 -45.28 -28.27 12.51
N GLY A 32 -43.98 -28.40 12.70
CA GLY A 32 -43.34 -28.65 14.00
C GLY A 32 -42.07 -27.83 14.19
N LEU A 33 -41.88 -26.78 13.38
CA LEU A 33 -40.81 -25.82 13.54
C LEU A 33 -41.23 -24.77 14.57
N ILE A 34 -40.37 -24.50 15.54
CA ILE A 34 -40.61 -23.51 16.59
C ILE A 34 -40.59 -22.12 15.96
N GLY A 35 -41.70 -21.37 16.08
CA GLY A 35 -41.82 -20.02 15.52
C GLY A 35 -41.80 -18.91 16.58
N SER A 36 -42.17 -19.24 17.82
CA SER A 36 -42.32 -18.29 18.92
C SER A 36 -41.69 -18.81 20.22
N THR A 37 -41.51 -17.92 21.19
CA THR A 37 -41.10 -18.31 22.55
C THR A 37 -42.14 -19.18 23.25
N GLU A 38 -43.42 -18.94 22.98
CA GLU A 38 -44.54 -19.72 23.50
C GLU A 38 -44.50 -21.18 23.01
N ASP A 39 -44.06 -21.42 21.78
CA ASP A 39 -43.88 -22.78 21.26
C ASP A 39 -42.83 -23.55 22.07
N ILE A 40 -41.73 -22.90 22.48
CA ILE A 40 -40.71 -23.50 23.33
C ILE A 40 -41.27 -23.83 24.72
N GLU A 41 -42.02 -22.90 25.29
CA GLU A 41 -42.64 -23.03 26.61
C GLU A 41 -43.61 -24.22 26.69
N ASN A 42 -44.33 -24.49 25.60
CA ASN A 42 -45.32 -25.56 25.50
C ASN A 42 -44.74 -26.93 25.13
N ILE A 43 -43.41 -27.07 25.00
CA ILE A 43 -42.79 -28.37 24.74
C ILE A 43 -42.96 -29.29 25.96
N VAL A 44 -43.45 -30.50 25.71
CA VAL A 44 -43.63 -31.52 26.74
C VAL A 44 -42.28 -32.15 27.09
N VAL A 45 -41.88 -32.04 28.36
CA VAL A 45 -40.66 -32.67 28.89
C VAL A 45 -40.96 -34.09 29.36
N ARG A 46 -42.06 -34.26 30.10
CA ARG A 46 -42.46 -35.56 30.66
C ARG A 46 -43.97 -35.56 30.91
N SER A 47 -44.61 -36.73 30.80
CA SER A 47 -46.00 -36.91 31.26
C SER A 47 -46.02 -37.73 32.54
N ASN A 48 -46.77 -37.29 33.55
CA ASN A 48 -46.92 -38.03 34.81
C ASN A 48 -47.82 -39.27 34.61
N GLN A 49 -47.83 -40.21 35.58
CA GLN A 49 -48.65 -41.44 35.52
C GLN A 49 -50.15 -41.16 35.35
N ASN A 50 -50.61 -39.98 35.77
CA ASN A 50 -51.99 -39.50 35.63
C ASN A 50 -52.27 -38.77 34.29
N GLY A 51 -51.32 -38.76 33.34
CA GLY A 51 -51.48 -38.13 32.03
C GLY A 51 -51.29 -36.61 31.99
N ILE A 52 -50.94 -35.97 33.11
CA ILE A 52 -50.66 -34.53 33.16
C ILE A 52 -49.26 -34.25 32.58
N PRO A 53 -49.13 -33.45 31.50
CA PRO A 53 -47.83 -33.09 30.95
C PRO A 53 -47.12 -32.06 31.83
N VAL A 54 -45.81 -32.23 31.98
CA VAL A 54 -44.86 -31.25 32.51
C VAL A 54 -44.21 -30.58 31.32
N LEU A 55 -44.39 -29.26 31.21
CA LEU A 55 -43.93 -28.45 30.10
C LEU A 55 -42.60 -27.75 30.43
N ILE A 56 -41.94 -27.19 29.44
CA ILE A 56 -40.70 -26.41 29.67
C ILE A 56 -40.95 -25.22 30.59
N ARG A 57 -42.07 -24.51 30.43
CA ARG A 57 -42.44 -23.39 31.31
C ARG A 57 -42.58 -23.77 32.79
N ASP A 58 -42.85 -25.04 33.09
CA ASP A 58 -43.01 -25.52 34.47
C ASP A 58 -41.65 -25.75 35.16
N VAL A 59 -40.56 -25.83 34.37
CA VAL A 59 -39.21 -26.19 34.85
C VAL A 59 -38.12 -25.17 34.48
N ALA A 60 -38.40 -24.22 33.59
CA ALA A 60 -37.44 -23.22 33.12
C ALA A 60 -38.14 -21.94 32.65
N GLU A 61 -37.41 -20.81 32.74
CA GLU A 61 -37.80 -19.53 32.15
C GLU A 61 -37.26 -19.42 30.72
N VAL A 62 -38.14 -19.19 29.75
CA VAL A 62 -37.78 -18.99 28.35
C VAL A 62 -37.67 -17.50 28.08
N ARG A 63 -36.47 -17.04 27.74
CA ARG A 63 -36.22 -15.63 27.40
C ARG A 63 -35.32 -15.53 26.18
N ILE A 64 -35.51 -14.45 25.41
CA ILE A 64 -34.59 -14.10 24.33
C ILE A 64 -33.30 -13.60 24.97
N GLY A 65 -32.23 -14.36 24.79
CA GLY A 65 -30.87 -14.01 25.24
C GLY A 65 -29.96 -13.66 24.07
N ALA A 66 -28.69 -13.41 24.40
CA ALA A 66 -27.62 -13.28 23.41
C ALA A 66 -26.67 -14.48 23.53
N ALA A 67 -26.06 -14.87 22.40
CA ALA A 67 -24.97 -15.84 22.42
C ALA A 67 -23.75 -15.27 23.18
N THR A 68 -22.89 -16.15 23.69
CA THR A 68 -21.61 -15.75 24.28
C THR A 68 -20.81 -14.97 23.25
N ARG A 69 -20.49 -13.72 23.59
CA ARG A 69 -19.72 -12.82 22.71
C ARG A 69 -18.24 -13.13 22.82
N TYR A 70 -17.60 -13.31 21.66
CA TYR A 70 -16.13 -13.47 21.55
C TYR A 70 -15.43 -12.20 21.05
N GLY A 71 -16.21 -11.18 20.70
CA GLY A 71 -15.71 -9.89 20.27
C GLY A 71 -16.78 -8.81 20.38
N ALA A 72 -16.34 -7.56 20.26
CA ALA A 72 -17.18 -6.39 20.26
C ALA A 72 -16.58 -5.32 19.34
N MET A 73 -17.41 -4.37 18.91
CA MET A 73 -16.95 -3.23 18.14
C MET A 73 -17.46 -1.95 18.79
N THR A 74 -16.61 -0.94 18.89
CA THR A 74 -16.91 0.36 19.49
C THR A 74 -16.69 1.46 18.48
N ARG A 75 -17.49 2.52 18.55
CA ARG A 75 -17.36 3.68 17.69
C ARG A 75 -17.37 4.95 18.53
N ASN A 76 -16.29 5.72 18.37
CA ASN A 76 -16.09 6.99 19.05
C ASN A 76 -16.32 6.86 20.57
N ASP A 77 -16.90 7.90 21.16
CA ASP A 77 -17.33 7.97 22.54
C ASP A 77 -18.80 7.56 22.76
N GLU A 78 -19.45 7.00 21.73
CA GLU A 78 -20.88 6.67 21.70
C GLU A 78 -21.18 5.23 22.14
N GLY A 79 -20.16 4.38 22.24
CA GLY A 79 -20.25 3.01 22.78
C GLY A 79 -20.19 1.91 21.72
N GLU A 80 -20.90 0.80 21.98
CA GLU A 80 -20.88 -0.40 21.15
C GLU A 80 -21.70 -0.25 19.87
N VAL A 81 -21.17 -0.75 18.75
CA VAL A 81 -21.84 -0.76 17.44
C VAL A 81 -21.70 -2.13 16.79
N VAL A 82 -22.53 -2.40 15.78
CA VAL A 82 -22.34 -3.55 14.88
C VAL A 82 -21.58 -3.07 13.66
N GLY A 83 -20.48 -3.73 13.34
CA GLY A 83 -19.72 -3.44 12.13
C GLY A 83 -19.38 -4.68 11.32
N ALA A 84 -19.02 -4.43 10.06
CA ALA A 84 -18.65 -5.46 9.11
C ALA A 84 -17.39 -5.04 8.36
N VAL A 85 -16.51 -5.99 8.11
CA VAL A 85 -15.30 -5.79 7.31
C VAL A 85 -15.43 -6.58 6.02
N VAL A 86 -15.28 -5.91 4.89
CA VAL A 86 -15.29 -6.57 3.59
C VAL A 86 -13.89 -7.06 3.25
N MET A 87 -13.74 -8.38 3.15
CA MET A 87 -12.49 -9.01 2.73
C MET A 87 -12.47 -9.19 1.21
N MET A 88 -11.39 -8.73 0.57
CA MET A 88 -11.17 -9.02 -0.85
C MET A 88 -10.57 -10.41 -1.05
N LEU A 89 -10.93 -11.06 -2.16
CA LEU A 89 -10.26 -12.29 -2.57
C LEU A 89 -8.78 -12.02 -2.89
N LYS A 90 -7.93 -13.00 -2.59
CA LYS A 90 -6.50 -12.93 -2.91
C LYS A 90 -6.29 -12.70 -4.42
N GLY A 91 -5.54 -11.66 -4.76
CA GLY A 91 -5.25 -11.29 -6.15
C GLY A 91 -6.34 -10.46 -6.83
N ALA A 92 -7.46 -10.16 -6.16
CA ALA A 92 -8.45 -9.24 -6.69
C ALA A 92 -7.95 -7.79 -6.65
N ASN A 93 -8.48 -6.95 -7.54
CA ASN A 93 -8.19 -5.52 -7.56
C ASN A 93 -9.00 -4.79 -6.49
N SER A 94 -8.32 -4.18 -5.52
CA SER A 94 -8.94 -3.47 -4.39
C SER A 94 -9.86 -2.35 -4.82
N SER A 95 -9.43 -1.50 -5.77
CA SER A 95 -10.23 -0.38 -6.28
C SER A 95 -11.53 -0.87 -6.93
N LYS A 96 -11.48 -1.90 -7.77
CA LYS A 96 -12.67 -2.47 -8.41
C LYS A 96 -13.62 -3.10 -7.39
N VAL A 97 -13.11 -3.82 -6.41
CA VAL A 97 -13.92 -4.43 -5.34
C VAL A 97 -14.63 -3.35 -4.54
N ILE A 98 -13.92 -2.29 -4.13
CA ILE A 98 -14.52 -1.21 -3.33
C ILE A 98 -15.60 -0.47 -4.12
N THR A 99 -15.37 -0.17 -5.41
CA THR A 99 -16.39 0.43 -6.28
C THR A 99 -17.66 -0.43 -6.31
N ASN A 100 -17.52 -1.75 -6.50
CA ASN A 100 -18.65 -2.66 -6.51
C ASN A 100 -19.38 -2.70 -5.15
N VAL A 101 -18.63 -2.69 -4.05
CA VAL A 101 -19.19 -2.66 -2.69
C VAL A 101 -19.98 -1.38 -2.46
N LYS A 102 -19.43 -0.20 -2.80
CA LYS A 102 -20.11 1.09 -2.66
C LYS A 102 -21.42 1.12 -3.46
N THR A 103 -21.38 0.72 -4.73
CA THR A 103 -22.59 0.62 -5.55
C THR A 103 -23.62 -0.31 -4.93
N LYS A 104 -23.19 -1.43 -4.32
CA LYS A 104 -24.13 -2.34 -3.66
C LYS A 104 -24.66 -1.79 -2.34
N MET A 105 -23.84 -1.09 -1.56
CA MET A 105 -24.26 -0.46 -0.30
C MET A 105 -25.28 0.66 -0.56
N GLU A 106 -25.13 1.45 -1.63
CA GLU A 106 -26.13 2.45 -2.03
C GLU A 106 -27.50 1.82 -2.36
N GLN A 107 -27.51 0.62 -2.95
CA GLN A 107 -28.75 -0.12 -3.20
C GLN A 107 -29.37 -0.63 -1.90
N ILE A 108 -28.55 -1.20 -1.01
CA ILE A 108 -29.02 -1.75 0.28
C ILE A 108 -29.53 -0.63 1.19
N SER A 109 -28.88 0.53 1.20
CA SER A 109 -29.27 1.67 2.03
C SER A 109 -30.71 2.13 1.77
N LYS A 110 -31.26 1.89 0.58
CA LYS A 110 -32.65 2.21 0.23
C LYS A 110 -33.68 1.23 0.81
N THR A 111 -33.22 0.05 1.23
CA THR A 111 -34.05 -1.03 1.79
C THR A 111 -33.97 -1.12 3.31
N LEU A 112 -33.11 -0.30 3.93
CA LEU A 112 -32.94 -0.31 5.38
C LEU A 112 -34.18 0.27 6.09
N PRO A 113 -34.52 -0.25 7.27
CA PRO A 113 -35.52 0.37 8.13
C PRO A 113 -35.14 1.81 8.51
N GLU A 114 -36.15 2.63 8.82
CA GLU A 114 -35.93 3.98 9.32
C GLU A 114 -35.05 3.97 10.58
N GLY A 115 -34.05 4.85 10.65
CA GLY A 115 -33.09 4.93 11.75
C GLY A 115 -31.85 4.05 11.63
N VAL A 116 -31.76 3.16 10.63
CA VAL A 116 -30.56 2.35 10.40
C VAL A 116 -29.68 3.00 9.33
N VAL A 117 -28.46 3.38 9.71
CA VAL A 117 -27.46 4.01 8.81
C VAL A 117 -26.21 3.14 8.75
N ILE A 118 -25.68 2.94 7.54
CA ILE A 118 -24.40 2.26 7.32
C ILE A 118 -23.37 3.32 6.96
N GLU A 119 -22.37 3.52 7.82
CA GLU A 119 -21.31 4.50 7.60
C GLU A 119 -19.96 3.79 7.43
N PRO A 120 -19.24 4.02 6.32
CA PRO A 120 -17.93 3.43 6.10
C PRO A 120 -16.87 4.18 6.93
N PHE A 121 -16.19 3.46 7.82
CA PHE A 121 -15.14 4.05 8.66
C PHE A 121 -13.74 3.95 8.02
N LEU A 122 -13.43 2.86 7.29
CA LEU A 122 -12.13 2.65 6.66
C LEU A 122 -12.29 2.40 5.16
N ASP A 123 -11.78 3.31 4.34
CA ASP A 123 -11.85 3.22 2.88
C ASP A 123 -10.46 3.33 2.22
N ARG A 124 -9.94 2.19 1.76
CA ARG A 124 -8.65 2.12 1.06
C ARG A 124 -8.60 2.91 -0.25
N THR A 125 -9.75 3.33 -0.80
CA THR A 125 -9.79 4.17 -2.01
C THR A 125 -9.07 5.49 -1.79
N LYS A 126 -9.12 6.06 -0.58
CA LYS A 126 -8.44 7.32 -0.25
C LYS A 126 -6.93 7.22 -0.46
N LEU A 127 -6.32 6.16 0.08
CA LEU A 127 -4.90 5.87 -0.06
C LEU A 127 -4.51 5.61 -1.52
N VAL A 128 -5.30 4.79 -2.23
CA VAL A 128 -5.06 4.47 -3.64
C VAL A 128 -5.12 5.72 -4.51
N ASN A 129 -6.15 6.56 -4.36
CA ASN A 129 -6.32 7.78 -5.15
C ASN A 129 -5.25 8.82 -4.83
N SER A 130 -4.91 9.01 -3.56
CA SER A 130 -3.84 9.95 -3.15
C SER A 130 -2.49 9.52 -3.69
N SER A 131 -2.21 8.21 -3.66
CA SER A 131 -1.00 7.62 -4.27
C SER A 131 -0.96 7.83 -5.78
N ILE A 132 -2.05 7.54 -6.50
CA ILE A 132 -2.14 7.73 -7.97
C ILE A 132 -2.00 9.21 -8.34
N SER A 133 -2.64 10.10 -7.59
CA SER A 133 -2.56 11.55 -7.80
C SER A 133 -1.13 12.05 -7.62
N THR A 134 -0.45 11.61 -6.56
CA THR A 134 0.95 11.96 -6.28
C THR A 134 1.87 11.45 -7.39
N VAL A 135 1.72 10.20 -7.83
CA VAL A 135 2.49 9.63 -8.94
C VAL A 135 2.24 10.40 -10.23
N THR A 136 0.98 10.69 -10.55
CA THR A 136 0.61 11.38 -11.78
C THR A 136 1.17 12.80 -11.79
N LYS A 137 1.07 13.51 -10.67
CA LYS A 137 1.67 14.84 -10.50
C LYS A 137 3.18 14.79 -10.67
N ASN A 138 3.87 13.88 -9.98
CA ASN A 138 5.32 13.75 -10.05
C ASN A 138 5.79 13.34 -11.46
N LEU A 139 5.07 12.44 -12.13
CA LEU A 139 5.36 12.06 -13.51
C LEU A 139 5.13 13.22 -14.49
N ALA A 140 4.06 14.00 -14.31
CA ALA A 140 3.79 15.16 -15.16
C ALA A 140 4.83 16.27 -14.95
N GLU A 141 5.15 16.60 -13.70
CA GLU A 141 6.16 17.60 -13.35
C GLU A 141 7.55 17.16 -13.79
N GLY A 142 7.92 15.91 -13.53
CA GLY A 142 9.19 15.32 -13.96
C GLY A 142 9.35 15.34 -15.49
N ALA A 143 8.30 14.92 -16.23
CA ALA A 143 8.32 14.99 -17.69
C ALA A 143 8.46 16.43 -18.20
N LEU A 144 7.74 17.39 -17.60
CA LEU A 144 7.82 18.80 -17.98
C LEU A 144 9.23 19.36 -17.73
N ILE A 145 9.84 19.06 -16.59
CA ILE A 145 11.22 19.46 -16.27
C ILE A 145 12.19 18.90 -17.31
N VAL A 146 12.09 17.61 -17.64
CA VAL A 146 12.95 16.98 -18.64
C VAL A 146 12.78 17.65 -20.00
N ILE A 147 11.54 17.86 -20.47
CA ILE A 147 11.27 18.54 -21.74
C ILE A 147 11.86 19.95 -21.75
N PHE A 148 11.67 20.70 -20.66
CA PHE A 148 12.19 22.05 -20.51
C PHE A 148 13.73 22.08 -20.61
N VAL A 149 14.40 21.22 -19.85
CA VAL A 149 15.87 21.11 -19.87
C VAL A 149 16.38 20.68 -21.24
N LEU A 150 15.73 19.72 -21.90
CA LEU A 150 16.11 19.25 -23.24
C LEU A 150 15.97 20.34 -24.29
N VAL A 151 14.86 21.07 -24.32
CA VAL A 151 14.66 22.18 -25.27
C VAL A 151 15.68 23.29 -25.02
N LEU A 152 15.97 23.58 -23.76
CA LEU A 152 16.94 24.61 -23.36
C LEU A 152 18.37 24.23 -23.77
N LEU A 153 18.80 23.00 -23.52
CA LEU A 153 20.16 22.53 -23.80
C LEU A 153 20.39 22.19 -25.27
N LEU A 154 19.41 21.62 -25.99
CA LEU A 154 19.56 21.32 -27.42
C LEU A 154 19.47 22.57 -28.29
N GLY A 155 18.93 23.68 -27.76
CA GLY A 155 18.76 24.92 -28.52
C GLY A 155 17.86 24.77 -29.76
N ASN A 156 17.11 23.68 -29.87
CA ASN A 156 16.22 23.43 -30.98
C ASN A 156 14.93 22.81 -30.45
N LEU A 157 13.85 23.59 -30.49
CA LEU A 157 12.54 23.16 -30.02
C LEU A 157 12.07 21.87 -30.71
N ARG A 158 12.38 21.68 -32.00
CA ARG A 158 11.98 20.47 -32.73
C ARG A 158 12.74 19.25 -32.23
N ALA A 159 14.05 19.39 -32.02
CA ALA A 159 14.89 18.33 -31.48
C ALA A 159 14.42 17.94 -30.06
N GLY A 160 14.18 18.93 -29.20
CA GLY A 160 13.64 18.70 -27.87
C GLY A 160 12.27 18.02 -27.88
N LEU A 161 11.38 18.40 -28.80
CA LEU A 161 10.05 17.76 -28.95
C LEU A 161 10.13 16.32 -29.48
N ILE A 162 11.10 15.99 -30.33
CA ILE A 162 11.33 14.61 -30.80
C ILE A 162 11.78 13.72 -29.65
N VAL A 163 12.70 14.20 -28.80
CA VAL A 163 13.11 13.45 -27.61
C VAL A 163 11.96 13.38 -26.61
N ALA A 164 11.22 14.47 -26.41
CA ALA A 164 10.06 14.52 -25.54
C ALA A 164 8.98 13.50 -25.92
N SER A 165 8.76 13.24 -27.22
CA SER A 165 7.75 12.28 -27.67
C SER A 165 8.14 10.82 -27.39
N VAL A 166 9.41 10.53 -27.11
CA VAL A 166 9.86 9.18 -26.68
C VAL A 166 9.28 8.83 -25.31
N ILE A 167 9.14 9.80 -24.40
CA ILE A 167 8.60 9.58 -23.05
C ILE A 167 7.21 8.91 -23.09
N PRO A 168 6.16 9.50 -23.70
CA PRO A 168 4.83 8.89 -23.73
C PRO A 168 4.80 7.59 -24.56
N LEU A 169 5.61 7.47 -25.62
CA LEU A 169 5.65 6.26 -26.44
C LEU A 169 6.29 5.07 -25.71
N ALA A 170 7.41 5.30 -25.01
CA ALA A 170 8.06 4.30 -24.17
C ALA A 170 7.16 3.88 -23.00
N MET A 171 6.44 4.84 -22.40
CA MET A 171 5.44 4.56 -21.37
C MET A 171 4.26 3.74 -21.90
N LEU A 172 3.75 4.05 -23.09
CA LEU A 172 2.69 3.25 -23.73
C LEU A 172 3.17 1.81 -23.94
N PHE A 173 4.40 1.64 -24.44
CA PHE A 173 5.02 0.33 -24.61
C PHE A 173 5.15 -0.41 -23.26
N ALA A 174 5.59 0.28 -22.21
CA ALA A 174 5.69 -0.29 -20.87
C ALA A 174 4.33 -0.73 -20.33
N VAL A 175 3.29 0.10 -20.46
CA VAL A 175 1.92 -0.23 -20.01
C VAL A 175 1.35 -1.43 -20.78
N CYS A 176 1.60 -1.53 -22.08
CA CYS A 176 1.23 -2.69 -22.88
C CYS A 176 1.88 -3.99 -22.36
N LEU A 177 3.19 -3.95 -22.06
CA LEU A 177 3.89 -5.10 -21.49
C LEU A 177 3.44 -5.40 -20.05
N MET A 178 3.20 -4.38 -19.23
CA MET A 178 2.64 -4.58 -17.88
C MET A 178 1.30 -5.31 -17.93
N ASN A 179 0.42 -4.95 -18.86
CA ASN A 179 -0.84 -5.65 -19.06
C ASN A 179 -0.65 -7.10 -19.54
N LEU A 180 0.33 -7.34 -20.42
CA LEU A 180 0.65 -8.68 -20.91
C LEU A 180 1.23 -9.60 -19.81
N PHE A 181 2.09 -9.06 -18.95
CA PHE A 181 2.75 -9.81 -17.87
C PHE A 181 1.99 -9.77 -16.53
N GLY A 182 0.82 -9.11 -16.49
CA GLY A 182 -0.01 -9.01 -15.28
C GLY A 182 0.62 -8.18 -14.16
N VAL A 183 1.48 -7.22 -14.49
CA VAL A 183 2.11 -6.32 -13.52
C VAL A 183 1.13 -5.22 -13.13
N SER A 184 0.79 -5.11 -11.84
CA SER A 184 -0.14 -4.09 -11.35
C SER A 184 0.49 -2.69 -11.42
N GLY A 185 -0.24 -1.71 -11.96
CA GLY A 185 0.11 -0.30 -11.87
C GLY A 185 -0.21 0.26 -10.48
N ASN A 186 0.78 0.32 -9.59
CA ASN A 186 0.67 0.89 -8.26
C ASN A 186 1.79 1.93 -8.01
N LEU A 187 1.79 2.54 -6.83
CA LEU A 187 2.80 3.54 -6.42
C LEU A 187 4.23 3.02 -6.60
N MET A 188 4.49 1.78 -6.20
CA MET A 188 5.83 1.18 -6.28
C MET A 188 6.27 0.89 -7.71
N SER A 189 5.36 0.49 -8.59
CA SER A 189 5.70 0.18 -9.99
C SER A 189 5.90 1.45 -10.83
N LEU A 190 5.08 2.48 -10.63
CA LEU A 190 5.10 3.70 -11.44
C LEU A 190 5.98 4.81 -10.85
N GLY A 191 6.14 4.84 -9.53
CA GLY A 191 6.87 5.91 -8.82
C GLY A 191 8.39 5.86 -9.02
N ALA A 192 8.94 4.74 -9.46
CA ALA A 192 10.39 4.57 -9.68
C ALA A 192 10.83 4.87 -11.11
N ILE A 193 9.94 5.39 -11.96
CA ILE A 193 10.25 5.67 -13.35
C ILE A 193 11.06 6.97 -13.43
N ASP A 194 12.31 6.85 -13.88
CA ASP A 194 13.17 7.98 -14.20
C ASP A 194 13.14 8.26 -15.71
N PHE A 195 12.60 9.44 -16.08
CA PHE A 195 12.57 9.87 -17.48
C PHE A 195 13.96 10.10 -18.05
N GLY A 196 14.95 10.45 -17.22
CA GLY A 196 16.34 10.64 -17.65
C GLY A 196 16.89 9.38 -18.29
N LEU A 197 16.70 8.22 -17.65
CA LEU A 197 17.10 6.92 -18.18
C LEU A 197 16.34 6.55 -19.46
N ILE A 198 15.06 6.94 -19.57
CA ILE A 198 14.21 6.65 -20.74
C ILE A 198 14.64 7.47 -21.96
N VAL A 199 15.05 8.73 -21.77
CA VAL A 199 15.37 9.62 -22.90
C VAL A 199 16.84 9.57 -23.31
N ASP A 200 17.73 8.98 -22.52
CA ASP A 200 19.18 9.05 -22.72
C ASP A 200 19.62 8.62 -24.13
N GLY A 201 19.23 7.42 -24.60
CA GLY A 201 19.59 6.97 -25.95
C GLY A 201 19.00 7.84 -27.06
N ALA A 202 17.79 8.38 -26.87
CA ALA A 202 17.19 9.31 -27.81
C ALA A 202 17.94 10.64 -27.88
N VAL A 203 18.37 11.18 -26.73
CA VAL A 203 19.18 12.41 -26.65
C VAL A 203 20.51 12.21 -27.35
N ILE A 204 21.21 11.11 -27.06
CA ILE A 204 22.51 10.79 -27.68
C ILE A 204 22.41 10.78 -29.21
N ILE A 205 21.35 10.16 -29.77
CA ILE A 205 21.15 10.06 -31.22
C ILE A 205 20.77 11.40 -31.84
N VAL A 206 19.90 12.17 -31.19
CA VAL A 206 19.49 13.51 -31.68
C VAL A 206 20.66 14.49 -31.64
N GLU A 207 21.42 14.51 -30.55
CA GLU A 207 22.61 15.36 -30.40
C GLU A 207 23.68 14.98 -31.41
N ALA A 208 23.96 13.68 -31.58
CA ALA A 208 24.85 13.18 -32.63
C ALA A 208 24.43 13.68 -34.01
N SER A 209 23.14 13.59 -34.32
CA SER A 209 22.58 14.03 -35.60
C SER A 209 22.72 15.54 -35.79
N LEU A 210 22.39 16.34 -34.77
CA LEU A 210 22.56 17.79 -34.80
C LEU A 210 24.01 18.22 -34.92
N HIS A 211 24.90 17.61 -34.15
CA HIS A 211 26.33 17.88 -34.20
C HIS A 211 26.93 17.50 -35.56
N HIS A 212 26.51 16.37 -36.14
CA HIS A 212 26.93 15.97 -37.48
C HIS A 212 26.49 16.97 -38.56
N LEU A 213 25.23 17.42 -38.50
CA LEU A 213 24.71 18.46 -39.39
C LEU A 213 25.41 19.81 -39.19
N GLY A 214 25.76 20.16 -37.95
CA GLY A 214 26.46 21.41 -37.60
C GLY A 214 27.91 21.47 -38.12
N LEU A 215 28.59 20.33 -38.23
CA LEU A 215 29.95 20.24 -38.79
C LEU A 215 29.99 20.33 -40.32
N ARG A 216 28.83 20.28 -40.99
CA ARG A 216 28.74 20.30 -42.44
C ARG A 216 29.13 21.67 -42.98
N LYS A 217 30.16 21.71 -43.83
CA LYS A 217 30.67 22.95 -44.44
C LYS A 217 29.74 23.53 -45.52
N ASN A 218 28.87 22.72 -46.11
CA ASN A 218 28.01 23.12 -47.22
C ASN A 218 26.61 23.52 -46.70
N LYS A 219 26.27 24.82 -46.77
CA LYS A 219 25.07 25.42 -46.16
C LYS A 219 23.81 25.38 -47.04
N ASN A 220 23.82 24.58 -48.11
CA ASN A 220 22.67 24.46 -48.99
C ASN A 220 21.52 23.72 -48.29
N ARG A 221 20.28 24.09 -48.64
CA ARG A 221 19.09 23.41 -48.13
C ARG A 221 19.11 21.95 -48.58
N LEU A 222 19.06 21.05 -47.61
CA LEU A 222 19.02 19.61 -47.86
C LEU A 222 17.70 19.20 -48.52
N THR A 223 17.78 18.33 -49.52
CA THR A 223 16.64 17.53 -49.98
C THR A 223 16.28 16.48 -48.93
N GLN A 224 15.09 15.87 -49.02
CA GLN A 224 14.69 14.84 -48.05
C GLN A 224 15.63 13.62 -48.11
N GLN A 225 16.00 13.16 -49.30
CA GLN A 225 16.89 12.01 -49.47
C GLN A 225 18.28 12.26 -48.89
N GLU A 226 18.82 13.47 -49.06
CA GLU A 226 20.09 13.84 -48.43
C GLU A 226 19.97 13.91 -46.91
N MET A 227 18.86 14.44 -46.38
CA MET A 227 18.59 14.49 -44.94
C MET A 227 18.51 13.08 -44.32
N ASP A 228 17.81 12.17 -45.00
CA ASP A 228 17.65 10.77 -44.56
C ASP A 228 19.01 10.07 -44.50
N GLN A 229 19.85 10.26 -45.53
CA GLN A 229 21.19 9.67 -45.59
C GLN A 229 22.11 10.22 -44.50
N GLU A 230 22.15 11.55 -44.31
CA GLU A 230 23.01 12.20 -43.32
C GLU A 230 22.66 11.77 -41.88
N ILE A 231 21.36 11.65 -41.57
CA ILE A 231 20.93 11.15 -40.26
C ILE A 231 21.19 9.66 -40.11
N TYR A 232 20.96 8.86 -41.15
CA TYR A 232 21.26 7.44 -41.10
C TYR A 232 22.75 7.19 -40.81
N GLU A 233 23.64 7.92 -41.48
CA GLU A 233 25.08 7.81 -41.27
C GLU A 233 25.51 8.26 -39.87
N SER A 234 24.95 9.36 -39.36
CA SER A 234 25.25 9.86 -38.01
C SER A 234 24.72 8.90 -36.94
N ALA A 235 23.45 8.53 -37.02
CA ALA A 235 22.82 7.62 -36.09
C ALA A 235 23.52 6.26 -36.07
N SER A 236 23.87 5.69 -37.23
CA SER A 236 24.54 4.39 -37.33
C SER A 236 25.90 4.33 -36.62
N LYS A 237 26.66 5.45 -36.62
CA LYS A 237 27.98 5.53 -35.95
C LYS A 237 27.86 5.44 -34.43
N ILE A 238 26.81 6.04 -33.85
CA ILE A 238 26.63 6.15 -32.39
C ILE A 238 25.63 5.12 -31.85
N ARG A 239 24.87 4.47 -32.75
CA ARG A 239 23.89 3.42 -32.46
C ARG A 239 24.42 2.36 -31.49
N ASN A 240 25.59 1.80 -31.79
CA ASN A 240 26.14 0.73 -30.96
C ASN A 240 26.45 1.24 -29.55
N SER A 241 27.03 2.44 -29.42
CA SER A 241 27.36 3.03 -28.11
C SER A 241 26.11 3.30 -27.27
N ALA A 242 25.08 3.89 -27.86
CA ALA A 242 23.80 4.16 -27.17
C ALA A 242 23.11 2.84 -26.77
N ALA A 243 23.03 1.88 -27.70
CA ALA A 243 22.44 0.57 -27.46
C ALA A 243 23.15 -0.21 -26.35
N PHE A 244 24.49 -0.21 -26.32
CA PHE A 244 25.26 -0.85 -25.26
C PHE A 244 24.98 -0.21 -23.89
N GLY A 245 24.87 1.13 -23.82
CA GLY A 245 24.51 1.84 -22.59
C GLY A 245 23.15 1.42 -22.04
N GLU A 246 22.12 1.42 -22.88
CA GLU A 246 20.76 1.02 -22.51
C GLU A 246 20.69 -0.46 -22.06
N ILE A 247 21.45 -1.36 -22.71
CA ILE A 247 21.57 -2.77 -22.31
C ILE A 247 22.23 -2.90 -20.93
N ILE A 248 23.27 -2.12 -20.64
CA ILE A 248 23.92 -2.12 -19.31
C ILE A 248 22.91 -1.74 -18.23
N ILE A 249 22.11 -0.68 -18.47
CA ILE A 249 21.07 -0.27 -17.53
C ILE A 249 20.07 -1.40 -17.33
N LEU A 250 19.61 -2.06 -18.39
CA LEU A 250 18.71 -3.22 -18.30
C LEU A 250 19.29 -4.36 -17.46
N ILE A 251 20.58 -4.69 -17.62
CA ILE A 251 21.27 -5.73 -16.86
C ILE A 251 21.36 -5.36 -15.37
N VAL A 252 21.55 -4.08 -15.02
CA VAL A 252 21.61 -3.62 -13.63
C VAL A 252 20.30 -3.86 -12.88
N TYR A 253 19.15 -3.90 -13.57
CA TYR A 253 17.86 -4.22 -12.96
C TYR A 253 17.58 -5.73 -12.83
N LEU A 254 18.33 -6.58 -13.52
CA LEU A 254 18.13 -8.05 -13.50
C LEU A 254 18.27 -8.67 -12.10
N PRO A 255 19.25 -8.28 -11.24
CA PRO A 255 19.35 -8.80 -9.88
C PRO A 255 18.10 -8.54 -9.02
N ILE A 256 17.38 -7.44 -9.25
CA ILE A 256 16.15 -7.11 -8.50
C ILE A 256 15.06 -8.15 -8.78
N LEU A 257 15.03 -8.73 -9.98
CA LEU A 257 14.11 -9.80 -10.34
C LEU A 257 14.41 -11.11 -9.59
N ALA A 258 15.64 -11.28 -9.08
CA ALA A 258 16.04 -12.43 -8.29
C ALA A 258 15.64 -12.34 -6.80
N LEU A 259 15.25 -11.15 -6.30
CA LEU A 259 14.80 -10.98 -4.91
C LEU A 259 13.61 -11.89 -4.60
N VAL A 260 13.66 -12.60 -3.47
CA VAL A 260 12.61 -13.52 -3.00
C VAL A 260 11.87 -12.89 -1.81
N GLY A 261 10.70 -13.43 -1.46
CA GLY A 261 9.95 -13.00 -0.29
C GLY A 261 9.27 -11.64 -0.47
N ILE A 262 9.27 -10.84 0.58
CA ILE A 262 8.60 -9.54 0.65
C ILE A 262 9.25 -8.54 -0.32
N GLU A 263 10.58 -8.43 -0.25
CA GLU A 263 11.35 -7.53 -1.11
C GLU A 263 11.06 -7.84 -2.58
N GLY A 264 11.01 -9.11 -2.94
CA GLY A 264 10.61 -9.54 -4.28
C GLY A 264 9.20 -9.11 -4.66
N LYS A 265 8.22 -9.22 -3.75
CA LYS A 265 6.84 -8.77 -4.02
C LYS A 265 6.73 -7.25 -4.17
N MET A 266 7.58 -6.49 -3.51
CA MET A 266 7.58 -5.03 -3.52
C MET A 266 8.38 -4.46 -4.70
N PHE A 267 9.59 -4.98 -4.98
CA PHE A 267 10.53 -4.41 -5.94
C PHE A 267 10.53 -5.09 -7.32
N ARG A 268 10.02 -6.32 -7.48
CA ARG A 268 9.92 -6.94 -8.82
C ARG A 268 9.01 -6.15 -9.77
N PRO A 269 7.79 -5.71 -9.37
CA PRO A 269 6.94 -4.90 -10.25
C PRO A 269 7.63 -3.61 -10.69
N MET A 270 8.36 -2.97 -9.78
CA MET A 270 9.17 -1.78 -10.05
C MET A 270 10.23 -2.05 -11.13
N ALA A 271 11.04 -3.09 -10.95
CA ALA A 271 12.08 -3.45 -11.92
C ALA A 271 11.50 -3.85 -13.29
N GLN A 272 10.37 -4.57 -13.30
CA GLN A 272 9.68 -4.94 -14.55
C GLN A 272 9.20 -3.71 -15.32
N THR A 273 8.55 -2.76 -14.65
CA THR A 273 8.06 -1.54 -15.30
C THR A 273 9.19 -0.70 -15.89
N VAL A 274 10.27 -0.50 -15.15
CA VAL A 274 11.45 0.24 -15.65
C VAL A 274 12.12 -0.51 -16.80
N ALA A 275 12.30 -1.83 -16.68
CA ALA A 275 12.86 -2.65 -17.75
C ALA A 275 12.01 -2.59 -19.04
N PHE A 276 10.68 -2.63 -18.93
CA PHE A 276 9.79 -2.50 -20.07
C PHE A 276 9.85 -1.10 -20.70
N ALA A 277 9.95 -0.04 -19.89
CA ALA A 277 10.08 1.32 -20.38
C ALA A 277 11.41 1.54 -21.11
N ILE A 278 12.53 1.05 -20.55
CA ILE A 278 13.86 1.11 -21.18
C ILE A 278 13.89 0.27 -22.45
N LEU A 279 13.28 -0.91 -22.46
CA LEU A 279 13.18 -1.73 -23.67
C LEU A 279 12.38 -1.00 -24.78
N GLY A 280 11.28 -0.34 -24.41
CA GLY A 280 10.52 0.50 -25.33
C GLY A 280 11.33 1.67 -25.85
N ALA A 281 12.03 2.38 -24.96
CA ALA A 281 12.92 3.49 -25.30
C ALA A 281 14.05 3.05 -26.24
N PHE A 282 14.67 1.90 -25.97
CA PHE A 282 15.70 1.29 -26.81
C PHE A 282 15.19 1.00 -28.22
N ILE A 283 14.00 0.41 -28.35
CA ILE A 283 13.40 0.16 -29.67
C ILE A 283 13.14 1.49 -30.39
N LEU A 284 12.60 2.49 -29.68
CA LEU A 284 12.28 3.80 -30.24
C LEU A 284 13.53 4.61 -30.61
N SER A 285 14.61 4.53 -29.82
CA SER A 285 15.88 5.21 -30.06
C SER A 285 16.51 4.72 -31.36
N LEU A 286 16.39 3.42 -31.66
CA LEU A 286 16.92 2.82 -32.89
C LEU A 286 16.05 3.02 -34.14
N THR A 287 14.74 3.20 -33.97
CA THR A 287 13.77 3.21 -35.08
C THR A 287 13.09 4.56 -35.27
N TYR A 288 12.34 5.00 -34.26
CA TYR A 288 11.51 6.18 -34.29
C TYR A 288 12.33 7.48 -34.27
N VAL A 289 13.34 7.57 -33.42
CA VAL A 289 14.11 8.80 -33.22
C VAL A 289 14.89 9.24 -34.48
N PRO A 290 15.63 8.36 -35.19
CA PRO A 290 16.31 8.73 -36.43
C PRO A 290 15.32 9.14 -37.52
N MET A 291 14.21 8.39 -37.66
CA MET A 291 13.17 8.66 -38.65
C MET A 291 12.52 10.04 -38.41
N MET A 292 12.12 10.32 -37.18
CA MET A 292 11.51 11.61 -36.83
C MET A 292 12.50 12.77 -36.92
N SER A 293 13.77 12.52 -36.60
CA SER A 293 14.85 13.49 -36.81
C SER A 293 14.97 13.85 -38.30
N ALA A 294 14.86 12.88 -39.20
CA ALA A 294 14.98 13.13 -40.64
C ALA A 294 13.78 13.89 -41.22
N LEU A 295 12.59 13.67 -40.67
CA LEU A 295 11.38 14.35 -41.11
C LEU A 295 11.24 15.78 -40.55
N PHE A 296 11.53 15.98 -39.26
CA PHE A 296 11.16 17.19 -38.53
C PHE A 296 12.32 18.17 -38.26
N LEU A 297 13.57 17.72 -38.27
CA LEU A 297 14.69 18.64 -38.12
C LEU A 297 14.75 19.64 -39.29
N ASN A 298 15.27 20.83 -39.02
CA ASN A 298 15.30 21.88 -40.02
C ASN A 298 16.33 21.56 -41.11
N LYS A 299 15.88 21.57 -42.36
CA LYS A 299 16.71 21.35 -43.56
C LYS A 299 17.66 22.52 -43.87
N GLN A 300 17.52 23.62 -43.14
CA GLN A 300 18.40 24.79 -43.19
C GLN A 300 19.16 24.93 -41.88
N ILE A 301 20.49 24.88 -41.97
CA ILE A 301 21.40 25.04 -40.83
C ILE A 301 21.52 26.54 -40.54
N ASN A 302 20.74 27.03 -39.58
CA ASN A 302 20.86 28.41 -39.11
C ASN A 302 22.05 28.52 -38.16
N THR A 303 22.98 29.43 -38.49
CA THR A 303 24.24 29.68 -37.77
C THR A 303 24.13 30.80 -36.74
N LYS A 304 22.90 31.21 -36.37
CA LYS A 304 22.71 32.22 -35.32
C LYS A 304 22.95 31.55 -33.97
N PRO A 305 23.83 32.10 -33.12
CA PRO A 305 24.09 31.53 -31.80
C PRO A 305 22.80 31.56 -31.00
N ASN A 306 22.33 30.39 -30.59
CA ASN A 306 21.13 30.29 -29.78
C ASN A 306 21.47 30.43 -28.29
N ILE A 307 20.44 30.50 -27.45
CA ILE A 307 20.60 30.58 -25.98
C ILE A 307 21.43 29.39 -25.47
N SER A 308 21.23 28.20 -26.05
CA SER A 308 22.03 27.00 -25.76
C SER A 308 23.53 27.22 -26.02
N ASP A 309 23.92 27.76 -27.18
CA ASP A 309 25.34 27.97 -27.51
C ASP A 309 26.02 28.92 -26.52
N ARG A 310 25.29 29.93 -26.03
CA ARG A 310 25.80 30.85 -25.01
C ARG A 310 26.02 30.11 -23.69
N ILE A 311 25.09 29.26 -23.28
CA ILE A 311 25.19 28.43 -22.07
C ILE A 311 26.36 27.44 -22.20
N MET A 312 26.46 26.71 -23.31
CA MET A 312 27.53 25.76 -23.57
C MET A 312 28.91 26.44 -23.59
N SER A 313 29.02 27.62 -24.22
CA SER A 313 30.27 28.40 -24.23
C SER A 313 30.71 28.85 -22.83
N TRP A 314 29.76 29.06 -21.92
CA TRP A 314 30.04 29.39 -20.53
C TRP A 314 30.54 28.16 -19.78
N PHE A 315 29.85 27.02 -19.92
CA PHE A 315 30.31 25.75 -19.35
C PHE A 315 31.70 25.37 -19.85
N GLN A 316 31.96 25.51 -21.15
CA GLN A 316 33.27 25.20 -21.73
C GLN A 316 34.37 26.13 -21.19
N ARG A 317 34.08 27.43 -21.01
CA ARG A 317 35.00 28.39 -20.41
C ARG A 317 35.39 28.04 -18.97
N VAL A 318 34.49 27.42 -18.21
CA VAL A 318 34.77 26.96 -16.83
C VAL A 318 35.42 25.57 -16.83
N TYR A 319 34.93 24.67 -17.67
CA TYR A 319 35.37 23.28 -17.74
C TYR A 319 36.79 23.13 -18.29
N THR A 320 37.15 23.83 -19.37
CA THR A 320 38.49 23.73 -20.00
C THR A 320 39.64 24.05 -19.03
N PRO A 321 39.64 25.16 -18.27
CA PRO A 321 40.71 25.43 -17.31
C PRO A 321 40.72 24.42 -16.15
N MET A 322 39.55 23.98 -15.68
CA MET A 322 39.44 22.98 -14.61
C MET A 322 40.00 21.62 -15.05
N LEU A 323 39.71 21.19 -16.28
CA LEU A 323 40.29 19.99 -16.88
C LEU A 323 41.80 20.09 -17.04
N ASN A 324 42.30 21.22 -17.54
CA ASN A 324 43.74 21.44 -17.68
C ASN A 324 44.47 21.45 -16.33
N PHE A 325 43.85 22.03 -15.29
CA PHE A 325 44.34 21.93 -13.92
C PHE A 325 44.34 20.47 -13.46
N ALA A 326 43.26 19.74 -13.72
CA ALA A 326 43.11 18.36 -13.30
C ALA A 326 44.17 17.43 -13.90
N LEU A 327 44.47 17.61 -15.19
CA LEU A 327 45.51 16.86 -15.88
C LEU A 327 46.92 17.16 -15.33
N ARG A 328 47.18 18.41 -14.91
CA ARG A 328 48.46 18.79 -14.29
C ARG A 328 48.61 18.27 -12.86
N ALA A 329 47.52 18.29 -12.08
CA ALA A 329 47.49 17.89 -10.68
C ALA A 329 46.96 16.45 -10.48
N ARG A 330 47.28 15.53 -11.39
CA ARG A 330 46.71 14.15 -11.41
C ARG A 330 46.82 13.41 -10.08
N VAL A 331 47.96 13.51 -9.39
CA VAL A 331 48.18 12.82 -8.11
C VAL A 331 47.28 13.41 -7.03
N LEU A 332 47.20 14.75 -6.95
CA LEU A 332 46.33 15.44 -6.02
C LEU A 332 44.86 15.04 -6.22
N ILE A 333 44.39 14.96 -7.46
CA ILE A 333 43.00 14.59 -7.76
C ILE A 333 42.72 13.13 -7.41
N VAL A 334 43.61 12.22 -7.76
CA VAL A 334 43.45 10.80 -7.40
C VAL A 334 43.48 10.64 -5.88
N SER A 335 44.39 11.33 -5.18
CA SER A 335 44.43 11.34 -3.71
C SER A 335 43.16 11.93 -3.10
N LEU A 336 42.62 13.01 -3.65
CA LEU A 336 41.37 13.61 -3.20
C LEU A 336 40.18 12.67 -3.43
N ALA A 337 40.11 12.02 -4.60
CA ALA A 337 39.06 11.05 -4.92
C ALA A 337 39.09 9.85 -3.96
N ILE A 338 40.29 9.31 -3.67
CA ILE A 338 40.47 8.25 -2.68
C ILE A 338 40.10 8.75 -1.28
N GLY A 339 40.51 9.98 -0.92
CA GLY A 339 40.16 10.58 0.37
C GLY A 339 38.65 10.74 0.56
N LEU A 340 37.95 11.27 -0.45
CA LEU A 340 36.48 11.38 -0.46
C LEU A 340 35.81 10.00 -0.41
N PHE A 341 36.36 9.00 -1.11
CA PHE A 341 35.87 7.64 -1.04
C PHE A 341 36.01 7.05 0.37
N ILE A 342 37.15 7.25 1.04
CA ILE A 342 37.35 6.82 2.43
C ILE A 342 36.38 7.55 3.37
N ILE A 343 36.18 8.86 3.20
CA ILE A 343 35.19 9.62 3.98
C ILE A 343 33.79 9.05 3.78
N CYS A 344 33.42 8.74 2.54
CA CYS A 344 32.14 8.10 2.24
C CYS A 344 31.98 6.76 2.96
N LEU A 345 33.03 5.92 3.00
CA LEU A 345 33.01 4.66 3.75
C LEU A 345 32.85 4.87 5.25
N ILE A 346 33.48 5.90 5.83
CA ILE A 346 33.34 6.23 7.25
C ILE A 346 31.91 6.68 7.57
N ILE A 347 31.32 7.54 6.73
CA ILE A 347 29.93 8.00 6.90
C ILE A 347 28.96 6.82 6.73
N PHE A 348 29.20 5.95 5.73
CA PHE A 348 28.37 4.79 5.47
C PHE A 348 28.29 3.84 6.68
N GLN A 349 29.37 3.70 7.45
CA GLN A 349 29.37 2.90 8.68
C GLN A 349 28.55 3.51 9.83
N GLN A 350 28.20 4.80 9.75
CA GLN A 350 27.42 5.49 10.77
C GLN A 350 25.92 5.57 10.43
N LEU A 351 25.53 5.21 9.21
CA LEU A 351 24.13 5.20 8.80
C LEU A 351 23.39 4.00 9.41
N GLY A 352 22.16 4.25 9.87
CA GLY A 352 21.25 3.19 10.31
C GLY A 352 20.78 2.32 9.14
N SER A 353 20.29 1.13 9.46
CA SER A 353 19.68 0.22 8.49
C SER A 353 18.22 0.01 8.86
N GLU A 354 17.35 0.12 7.87
CA GLU A 354 15.92 -0.22 7.98
C GLU A 354 15.59 -1.29 6.93
N PHE A 355 14.62 -2.16 7.23
CA PHE A 355 14.24 -3.23 6.31
C PHE A 355 13.54 -2.69 5.07
N ILE A 356 12.50 -1.86 5.27
CA ILE A 356 11.69 -1.23 4.23
C ILE A 356 11.24 0.13 4.77
N PRO A 357 11.30 1.22 3.97
CA PRO A 357 10.79 2.52 4.40
C PRO A 357 9.28 2.44 4.69
N THR A 358 8.85 3.05 5.78
CA THR A 358 7.44 3.07 6.17
C THR A 358 6.62 3.88 5.15
N LEU A 359 5.63 3.23 4.52
CA LEU A 359 4.66 3.90 3.66
C LEU A 359 3.66 4.64 4.55
N GLU A 360 3.50 5.95 4.35
CA GLU A 360 2.47 6.74 5.06
C GLU A 360 1.08 6.38 4.51
N GLU A 361 0.25 5.78 5.37
CA GLU A 361 -1.13 5.37 5.04
C GLU A 361 -2.17 6.45 5.37
N GLY A 362 -1.80 7.40 6.23
CA GLY A 362 -2.64 8.51 6.70
C GLY A 362 -3.36 8.21 8.02
N ASP A 363 -3.89 7.00 8.21
CA ASP A 363 -4.60 6.59 9.42
C ASP A 363 -3.69 5.80 10.38
N PHE A 364 -4.04 5.77 11.68
CA PHE A 364 -3.36 4.90 12.64
C PHE A 364 -4.16 3.64 12.96
N ALA A 365 -3.45 2.56 13.24
CA ALA A 365 -3.96 1.39 13.92
C ALA A 365 -3.17 1.21 15.22
N VAL A 366 -3.86 1.28 16.35
CA VAL A 366 -3.25 1.20 17.68
C VAL A 366 -3.61 -0.13 18.30
N GLU A 367 -2.59 -0.96 18.51
CA GLU A 367 -2.75 -2.18 19.28
C GLU A 367 -2.95 -1.82 20.75
N THR A 368 -4.15 -2.09 21.26
CA THR A 368 -4.56 -1.76 22.61
C THR A 368 -4.77 -3.04 23.41
N ARG A 369 -4.02 -3.21 24.49
CA ARG A 369 -4.13 -4.41 25.35
C ARG A 369 -4.41 -4.01 26.79
N VAL A 370 -5.43 -4.61 27.36
CA VAL A 370 -5.69 -4.60 28.80
C VAL A 370 -4.98 -5.78 29.47
N LEU A 371 -4.98 -5.84 30.80
CA LEU A 371 -4.36 -6.95 31.54
C LEU A 371 -4.99 -8.29 31.16
N THR A 372 -4.16 -9.33 31.00
CA THR A 372 -4.60 -10.70 30.69
C THR A 372 -5.63 -11.20 31.71
N GLY A 373 -6.68 -11.85 31.24
CA GLY A 373 -7.81 -12.30 32.07
C GLY A 373 -8.87 -11.23 32.34
N SER A 374 -8.73 -10.02 31.78
CA SER A 374 -9.79 -9.01 31.80
C SER A 374 -11.03 -9.46 31.01
N SER A 375 -12.20 -8.97 31.42
CA SER A 375 -13.45 -9.26 30.71
C SER A 375 -13.59 -8.44 29.43
N LEU A 376 -14.39 -8.92 28.48
CA LEU A 376 -14.74 -8.17 27.26
C LEU A 376 -15.29 -6.77 27.58
N SER A 377 -16.10 -6.65 28.63
CA SER A 377 -16.66 -5.36 29.09
C SER A 377 -15.58 -4.37 29.53
N GLN A 378 -14.51 -4.85 30.17
CA GLN A 378 -13.37 -4.00 30.56
C GLN A 378 -12.66 -3.45 29.32
N THR A 379 -12.46 -4.29 28.30
CA THR A 379 -11.81 -3.86 27.04
C THR A 379 -12.69 -2.87 26.27
N ILE A 380 -14.01 -3.05 26.27
CA ILE A 380 -14.97 -2.10 25.69
C ILE A 380 -14.88 -0.74 26.38
N GLU A 381 -14.83 -0.73 27.71
CA GLU A 381 -14.70 0.51 28.48
C GLU A 381 -13.35 1.20 28.22
N ALA A 382 -12.26 0.44 28.15
CA ALA A 382 -10.93 0.97 27.83
C ALA A 382 -10.89 1.59 26.43
N SER A 383 -11.43 0.89 25.42
CA SER A 383 -11.54 1.38 24.04
C SER A 383 -12.35 2.67 23.94
N THR A 384 -13.52 2.70 24.60
CA THR A 384 -14.42 3.88 24.58
C THR A 384 -13.77 5.08 25.27
N ARG A 385 -13.06 4.85 26.39
CA ARG A 385 -12.29 5.90 27.06
C ARG A 385 -11.13 6.42 26.19
N ALA A 386 -10.41 5.53 25.51
CA ALA A 386 -9.34 5.92 24.60
C ALA A 386 -9.88 6.79 23.47
N ALA A 387 -10.99 6.40 22.85
CA ALA A 387 -11.66 7.19 21.82
C ALA A 387 -12.07 8.59 22.33
N LYS A 388 -12.64 8.68 23.53
CA LYS A 388 -13.00 9.95 24.16
C LYS A 388 -11.78 10.85 24.40
N VAL A 389 -10.68 10.31 24.92
CA VAL A 389 -9.45 11.06 25.16
C VAL A 389 -8.88 11.59 23.85
N LEU A 390 -8.82 10.75 22.82
CA LEU A 390 -8.28 11.10 21.51
C LEU A 390 -9.11 12.22 20.86
N LYS A 391 -10.43 12.05 20.75
CA LYS A 391 -11.32 13.07 20.17
C LYS A 391 -11.34 14.39 20.94
N ALA A 392 -11.19 14.35 22.27
CA ALA A 392 -11.21 15.56 23.09
C ALA A 392 -9.92 16.37 23.02
N ASN A 393 -8.77 15.73 22.79
CA ASN A 393 -7.46 16.39 22.81
C ASN A 393 -6.88 16.66 21.42
N PHE A 394 -7.35 15.96 20.39
CA PHE A 394 -6.78 16.02 19.04
C PHE A 394 -7.87 16.31 18.00
N PRO A 395 -7.98 17.54 17.47
CA PRO A 395 -8.92 17.88 16.40
C PRO A 395 -8.61 17.16 15.08
N GLU A 396 -7.43 16.57 14.94
CA GLU A 396 -7.03 15.75 13.79
C GLU A 396 -7.83 14.45 13.69
N VAL A 397 -8.38 13.97 14.80
CA VAL A 397 -9.09 12.69 14.88
C VAL A 397 -10.52 12.85 14.37
N LYS A 398 -10.81 12.24 13.23
CA LYS A 398 -12.16 12.22 12.65
C LYS A 398 -13.03 11.18 13.35
N GLU A 399 -12.54 9.95 13.43
CA GLU A 399 -13.25 8.83 14.05
C GLU A 399 -12.28 7.88 14.75
N VAL A 400 -12.77 7.20 15.78
CA VAL A 400 -12.03 6.13 16.47
C VAL A 400 -12.90 4.89 16.51
N ILE A 401 -12.40 3.78 15.99
CA ILE A 401 -13.12 2.51 15.90
C ILE A 401 -12.33 1.44 16.61
N GLY A 402 -12.88 0.86 17.68
CA GLY A 402 -12.25 -0.25 18.38
C GLY A 402 -12.82 -1.58 17.94
N LYS A 403 -11.99 -2.46 17.37
CA LYS A 403 -12.31 -3.86 17.11
C LYS A 403 -11.73 -4.71 18.24
N ILE A 404 -12.57 -5.35 19.03
CA ILE A 404 -12.19 -6.08 20.24
C ILE A 404 -12.44 -7.58 20.04
N GLY A 405 -11.47 -8.41 20.39
CA GLY A 405 -11.59 -9.86 20.30
C GLY A 405 -11.81 -10.38 18.86
N SER A 406 -12.30 -11.62 18.76
CA SER A 406 -12.46 -12.30 17.48
C SER A 406 -13.77 -11.90 16.79
N SER A 407 -13.70 -11.76 15.46
CA SER A 407 -14.89 -11.64 14.61
C SER A 407 -15.54 -13.01 14.37
N GLU A 408 -16.79 -13.02 13.89
CA GLU A 408 -17.53 -14.24 13.51
C GLU A 408 -16.78 -15.12 12.49
N ILE A 409 -16.01 -14.48 11.61
CA ILE A 409 -15.06 -15.19 10.74
C ILE A 409 -13.72 -15.23 11.47
N PRO A 410 -13.18 -16.42 11.81
CA PRO A 410 -11.94 -16.56 12.59
C PRO A 410 -10.70 -16.38 11.70
N THR A 411 -10.69 -15.36 10.84
CA THR A 411 -9.48 -14.95 10.09
C THR A 411 -8.49 -14.19 10.95
N ASP A 412 -8.94 -13.72 12.11
CA ASP A 412 -8.17 -12.92 13.07
C ASP A 412 -8.56 -13.32 14.51
N PRO A 413 -7.99 -14.41 15.04
CA PRO A 413 -8.32 -14.91 16.37
C PRO A 413 -7.65 -14.03 17.43
N MET A 414 -8.30 -12.94 17.79
CA MET A 414 -7.85 -12.06 18.87
C MET A 414 -8.48 -12.45 20.22
N PRO A 415 -7.71 -12.40 21.32
CA PRO A 415 -8.25 -12.60 22.66
C PRO A 415 -9.12 -11.40 23.09
N VAL A 416 -9.99 -11.59 24.08
CA VAL A 416 -10.98 -10.58 24.50
C VAL A 416 -10.37 -9.36 25.18
N GLU A 417 -9.14 -9.49 25.68
CA GLU A 417 -8.30 -8.44 26.25
C GLU A 417 -7.54 -7.60 25.20
N ALA A 418 -7.61 -7.97 23.91
CA ALA A 418 -6.97 -7.24 22.83
C ALA A 418 -7.97 -6.46 21.99
N CYS A 419 -7.58 -5.23 21.61
CA CYS A 419 -8.35 -4.34 20.77
C CYS A 419 -7.46 -3.68 19.72
N ASP A 420 -7.91 -3.71 18.46
CA ASP A 420 -7.36 -2.87 17.41
C ASP A 420 -8.15 -1.55 17.38
N LEU A 421 -7.55 -0.47 17.86
CA LEU A 421 -8.11 0.88 17.77
C LEU A 421 -7.69 1.52 16.44
N MET A 422 -8.61 1.60 15.49
CA MET A 422 -8.40 2.33 14.23
C MET A 422 -8.74 3.81 14.45
N ILE A 423 -7.75 4.68 14.28
CA ILE A 423 -7.89 6.13 14.41
C ILE A 423 -7.86 6.72 13.00
N ILE A 424 -9.01 7.18 12.53
CA ILE A 424 -9.18 7.78 11.22
C ILE A 424 -8.89 9.27 11.33
N LEU A 425 -7.94 9.76 10.53
CA LEU A 425 -7.49 11.15 10.61
C LEU A 425 -8.08 12.01 9.49
N ASN A 426 -8.22 13.30 9.81
CA ASN A 426 -8.42 14.35 8.82
C ASN A 426 -7.19 14.47 7.92
N ASP A 427 -7.35 15.13 6.77
CA ASP A 427 -6.25 15.29 5.82
C ASP A 427 -5.08 16.04 6.46
N LYS A 428 -3.85 15.65 6.10
CA LYS A 428 -2.59 16.18 6.70
C LYS A 428 -2.50 17.71 6.66
N SER A 429 -3.13 18.36 5.69
CA SER A 429 -3.21 19.81 5.57
C SER A 429 -4.04 20.51 6.65
N GLU A 430 -4.91 19.77 7.35
CA GLU A 430 -5.80 20.28 8.40
C GLU A 430 -5.22 20.06 9.81
N TRP A 431 -4.02 19.49 9.92
CA TRP A 431 -3.40 19.18 11.20
C TRP A 431 -2.91 20.43 11.93
N THR A 432 -3.14 20.47 13.24
CA THR A 432 -2.81 21.62 14.11
C THR A 432 -1.88 21.26 15.25
N SER A 433 -1.97 20.04 15.76
CA SER A 433 -1.30 19.56 16.97
C SER A 433 0.12 19.09 16.72
N ALA A 434 0.47 18.69 15.50
CA ALA A 434 1.78 18.16 15.12
C ALA A 434 2.07 18.41 13.63
N SER A 435 3.35 18.48 13.29
CA SER A 435 3.78 18.65 11.89
C SER A 435 4.10 17.31 11.21
N THR A 436 4.50 16.31 12.00
CA THR A 436 4.80 14.95 11.52
C THR A 436 3.86 13.92 12.15
N ARG A 437 3.73 12.78 11.49
CA ARG A 437 2.90 11.67 11.95
C ARG A 437 3.48 11.06 13.23
N GLU A 438 4.80 10.94 13.28
CA GLU A 438 5.55 10.40 14.43
C GLU A 438 5.32 11.28 15.66
N GLU A 439 5.42 12.60 15.51
CA GLU A 439 5.16 13.56 16.59
C GLU A 439 3.69 13.48 17.06
N LEU A 440 2.74 13.29 16.14
CA LEU A 440 1.33 13.12 16.50
C LEU A 440 1.10 11.82 17.29
N ALA A 441 1.70 10.72 16.85
CA ALA A 441 1.62 9.42 17.52
C ALA A 441 2.20 9.49 18.94
N GLU A 442 3.38 10.08 19.12
CA GLU A 442 4.01 10.28 20.44
C GLU A 442 3.11 11.11 21.37
N LYS A 443 2.51 12.20 20.86
CA LYS A 443 1.59 13.04 21.63
C LYS A 443 0.32 12.29 22.02
N MET A 444 -0.27 11.52 21.09
CA MET A 444 -1.45 10.70 21.35
C MET A 444 -1.16 9.61 22.38
N GLN A 445 -0.03 8.92 22.24
CA GLN A 445 0.41 7.90 23.18
C GLN A 445 0.60 8.46 24.58
N ALA A 446 1.34 9.56 24.74
CA ALA A 446 1.56 10.19 26.03
C ALA A 446 0.24 10.58 26.71
N LYS A 447 -0.75 11.03 25.94
CA LYS A 447 -2.09 11.33 26.46
C LYS A 447 -2.86 10.08 26.86
N LEU A 448 -2.84 9.03 26.04
CA LEU A 448 -3.51 7.77 26.35
C LEU A 448 -2.94 7.13 27.64
N GLU A 449 -1.62 7.08 27.77
CA GLU A 449 -0.95 6.56 28.97
C GLU A 449 -1.24 7.42 30.22
N GLN A 450 -1.37 8.74 30.06
CA GLN A 450 -1.72 9.65 31.15
C GLN A 450 -3.14 9.40 31.69
N TYR A 451 -4.13 9.17 30.80
CA TYR A 451 -5.54 9.07 31.18
C TYR A 451 -6.02 7.63 31.44
N ILE A 452 -5.32 6.61 30.93
CA ILE A 452 -5.76 5.21 30.96
C ILE A 452 -4.62 4.32 31.49
N PRO A 453 -4.35 4.35 32.81
CA PRO A 453 -3.30 3.52 33.40
C PRO A 453 -3.67 2.03 33.33
N GLY A 454 -2.67 1.18 33.12
CA GLY A 454 -2.85 -0.27 33.04
C GLY A 454 -3.29 -0.81 31.67
N VAL A 455 -3.26 0.05 30.64
CA VAL A 455 -3.49 -0.32 29.24
C VAL A 455 -2.26 0.05 28.43
N THR A 456 -1.81 -0.85 27.57
CA THR A 456 -0.68 -0.58 26.66
C THR A 456 -1.19 -0.24 25.27
N PHE A 457 -0.59 0.76 24.64
CA PHE A 457 -0.94 1.24 23.31
C PHE A 457 0.30 1.16 22.41
N GLY A 458 0.22 0.43 21.30
CA GLY A 458 1.29 0.37 20.29
C GLY A 458 0.82 1.00 18.98
N PHE A 459 1.42 2.12 18.59
CA PHE A 459 1.00 2.88 17.40
C PHE A 459 1.59 2.30 16.11
N GLN A 460 0.72 1.95 15.17
CA GLN A 460 1.08 1.44 13.85
C GLN A 460 0.14 2.00 12.78
N GLN A 461 0.23 1.46 11.57
CA GLN A 461 -0.64 1.79 10.44
C GLN A 461 -1.47 0.56 10.03
N PRO A 462 -2.70 0.72 9.49
CA PRO A 462 -3.59 -0.40 9.23
C PRO A 462 -3.02 -1.51 8.32
N ILE A 463 -2.33 -1.18 7.23
CA ILE A 463 -1.71 -2.15 6.33
C ILE A 463 -0.43 -2.68 6.96
N GLN A 464 0.41 -1.83 7.55
CA GLN A 464 1.63 -2.23 8.26
C GLN A 464 1.36 -3.25 9.38
N MET A 465 0.38 -3.00 10.24
CA MET A 465 0.00 -3.88 11.35
C MET A 465 -0.39 -5.28 10.85
N ARG A 466 -1.24 -5.33 9.81
CA ARG A 466 -1.67 -6.59 9.19
C ARG A 466 -0.55 -7.29 8.45
N PHE A 467 0.38 -6.53 7.88
CA PHE A 467 1.55 -7.07 7.22
C PHE A 467 2.50 -7.74 8.22
N ASN A 468 2.82 -7.06 9.32
CA ASN A 468 3.67 -7.59 10.40
C ASN A 468 3.07 -8.86 11.00
N GLU A 469 1.77 -8.85 11.28
CA GLU A 469 1.02 -10.00 11.81
C GLU A 469 1.08 -11.21 10.88
N LEU A 470 0.86 -11.02 9.57
CA LEU A 470 0.95 -12.11 8.59
C LEU A 470 2.37 -12.65 8.42
N MET A 471 3.38 -11.83 8.63
CA MET A 471 4.78 -12.19 8.42
C MET A 471 5.41 -12.90 9.61
N THR A 472 5.20 -12.37 10.81
CA THR A 472 5.87 -12.84 12.02
C THR A 472 4.91 -13.50 13.00
N GLY A 473 3.60 -13.37 12.81
CA GLY A 473 2.59 -13.75 13.80
C GLY A 473 2.46 -12.76 14.97
N ALA A 474 3.25 -11.69 14.97
CA ALA A 474 3.20 -10.60 15.94
C ALA A 474 3.13 -9.27 15.18
N ARG A 475 2.63 -8.23 15.85
CA ARG A 475 2.30 -6.95 15.21
C ARG A 475 3.48 -5.98 15.26
N GLN A 476 4.34 -6.13 16.25
CA GLN A 476 5.51 -5.32 16.58
C GLN A 476 6.61 -5.43 15.52
N ASP A 477 7.42 -4.39 15.37
CA ASP A 477 8.50 -4.33 14.38
C ASP A 477 9.67 -5.28 14.72
N VAL A 478 9.93 -5.50 16.03
CA VAL A 478 10.96 -6.44 16.52
C VAL A 478 10.33 -7.40 17.52
N VAL A 479 10.53 -8.70 17.28
CA VAL A 479 9.91 -9.77 18.08
C VAL A 479 10.98 -10.78 18.50
N ILE A 480 11.13 -11.00 19.81
CA ILE A 480 12.03 -12.01 20.35
C ILE A 480 11.20 -13.23 20.75
N LYS A 481 11.38 -14.34 20.03
CA LYS A 481 10.67 -15.59 20.29
C LYS A 481 11.53 -16.54 21.11
N VAL A 482 11.04 -16.92 22.28
CA VAL A 482 11.68 -17.93 23.13
C VAL A 482 10.97 -19.26 22.92
N TYR A 483 11.70 -20.26 22.45
CA TYR A 483 11.17 -21.59 22.17
C TYR A 483 11.60 -22.60 23.23
N GLY A 484 10.68 -23.48 23.61
CA GLY A 484 10.92 -24.56 24.56
C GLY A 484 9.63 -25.27 24.93
N GLU A 485 9.75 -26.29 25.77
CA GLU A 485 8.61 -27.13 26.19
C GLU A 485 8.00 -26.70 27.54
N ASP A 486 8.78 -25.96 28.35
CA ASP A 486 8.43 -25.60 29.73
C ASP A 486 7.98 -24.13 29.80
N PHE A 487 6.67 -23.89 29.74
CA PHE A 487 6.08 -22.55 29.79
C PHE A 487 6.52 -21.73 31.00
N GLY A 488 6.73 -22.35 32.17
CA GLY A 488 7.17 -21.64 33.37
C GLY A 488 8.58 -21.06 33.22
N LYS A 489 9.50 -21.83 32.61
CA LYS A 489 10.84 -21.33 32.27
C LYS A 489 10.80 -20.30 31.15
N LEU A 490 9.97 -20.51 30.13
CA LEU A 490 9.82 -19.56 29.02
C LEU A 490 9.34 -18.19 29.50
N ALA A 491 8.31 -18.13 30.35
CA ALA A 491 7.84 -16.89 30.96
C ALA A 491 8.94 -16.23 31.80
N GLY A 492 9.70 -17.02 32.58
CA GLY A 492 10.86 -16.53 33.33
C GLY A 492 11.97 -15.94 32.45
N TYR A 493 12.23 -16.52 31.28
CA TYR A 493 13.18 -15.97 30.30
C TYR A 493 12.64 -14.74 29.58
N ALA A 494 11.38 -14.75 29.17
CA ALA A 494 10.73 -13.62 28.51
C ALA A 494 10.73 -12.38 29.41
N ALA A 495 10.45 -12.54 30.71
CA ALA A 495 10.53 -11.44 31.69
C ALA A 495 11.96 -10.87 31.83
N LYS A 496 12.99 -11.73 31.85
CA LYS A 496 14.39 -11.30 31.88
C LYS A 496 14.77 -10.55 30.59
N ILE A 497 14.37 -11.07 29.44
CA ILE A 497 14.61 -10.43 28.14
C ILE A 497 13.91 -9.07 28.09
N GLY A 498 12.65 -8.96 28.52
CA GLY A 498 11.93 -7.69 28.58
C GLY A 498 12.61 -6.65 29.47
N ALA A 499 13.15 -7.07 30.62
CA ALA A 499 13.92 -6.19 31.51
C ALA A 499 15.23 -5.68 30.89
N ILE A 500 15.92 -6.53 30.10
CA ILE A 500 17.13 -6.15 29.37
C ILE A 500 16.77 -5.23 28.20
N ALA A 501 15.72 -5.56 27.45
CA ALA A 501 15.25 -4.79 26.29
C ALA A 501 14.90 -3.34 26.68
N LYS A 502 14.30 -3.12 27.86
CA LYS A 502 13.99 -1.78 28.39
C LYS A 502 15.22 -0.87 28.57
N GLN A 503 16.43 -1.43 28.67
CA GLN A 503 17.66 -0.65 28.82
C GLN A 503 18.27 -0.25 27.47
N ILE A 504 17.78 -0.83 26.37
CA ILE A 504 18.29 -0.57 25.03
C ILE A 504 17.69 0.75 24.52
N LYS A 505 18.57 1.69 24.15
CA LYS A 505 18.15 2.96 23.54
C LYS A 505 17.42 2.68 22.22
N GLY A 506 16.18 3.15 22.10
CA GLY A 506 15.32 2.95 20.92
C GLY A 506 14.33 1.79 21.02
N ALA A 507 14.32 1.04 22.13
CA ALA A 507 13.27 0.06 22.39
C ALA A 507 12.07 0.74 23.09
N GLU A 508 11.00 0.96 22.34
CA GLU A 508 9.74 1.54 22.80
C GLU A 508 8.62 0.46 22.81
N ASP A 509 7.52 0.72 23.52
CA ASP A 509 6.32 -0.14 23.54
C ASP A 509 6.55 -1.63 23.86
N ILE A 510 7.47 -1.91 24.79
CA ILE A 510 7.86 -3.28 25.13
C ILE A 510 6.70 -4.02 25.81
N TYR A 511 6.17 -5.01 25.09
CA TYR A 511 5.23 -6.00 25.59
C TYR A 511 5.92 -7.36 25.79
N VAL A 512 5.65 -8.00 26.94
CA VAL A 512 6.09 -9.36 27.22
C VAL A 512 4.84 -10.22 27.33
N GLU A 513 4.71 -11.17 26.41
CA GLU A 513 3.64 -12.16 26.44
C GLU A 513 3.82 -13.08 27.66
N GLN A 514 2.77 -13.20 28.48
CA GLN A 514 2.79 -13.94 29.75
C GLN A 514 2.28 -15.37 29.59
#